data_AF-W8B955-F1
#
_entry.id   AF-W8B955-F1
#
_cell.length_a   1.000
_cell.length_b   1.000
_cell.length_c   1.000
_cell.angle_alpha   90.00
_cell.angle_beta   90.00
_cell.angle_gamma   90.00
#
_symmetry.space_group_name_H-M   'P 1'
#
loop_
_entity.id
_entity.type
_entity.pdbx_description
1 polymer ?
#
loop_
_entity_poly.entity_id
_entity_poly.type
_entity_poly.pdbx_seq_one_letter_code
_entity_poly.pdbx_strand_id
1 'polypeptide(L)'
;MDIPSNYDEFHKLISKRKPIEQGVIIDRLIKCNHPKLDGINNKEKMIKLFAYLLQYVNESFTDASQDDIATQFQILNILNPHMFDLVQMNPEKMSQTLLDVITEKYADYRKNVKLFPPLETLIFFKLVSNYCSTSDFRHAVVTPCYIFIQHILSKARVRTRQEIAGGLFLVTVAFEFSRLSKRFLPAVNNFLLGIVYLSIPKRAVETIKIVPPFQSTGPMSKLLAIAEIDDKEAMKEELLKSEDLVLTTFSLDFKIRALNMALKLIKDIFSNLEENIGPNYFALPFLELFDRLPLDIYPEFLRENFNAAKALLERVTKLKLTKIMPPEKKPKALRLLEPRIEVVYDDKRRPRLTKEKEERAKLVHKIRRETKGAIREIRRDTEFLQKMRLDQQIKSDMERKEKVKRIYQEASIQQGELNELDRIKKKKKF
;
A
#
# COMPACT_ATOMS: atom_id res chain seq x y z
N MET A 1 9.07 39.39 -20.16
CA MET A 1 7.98 38.97 -21.05
C MET A 1 6.94 38.32 -20.16
N ASP A 2 5.74 38.88 -20.07
CA ASP A 2 4.69 38.32 -19.22
C ASP A 2 3.97 37.17 -19.95
N ILE A 3 3.35 36.28 -19.19
CA ILE A 3 2.56 35.18 -19.75
C ILE A 3 1.24 35.76 -20.29
N PRO A 4 0.85 35.42 -21.54
CA PRO A 4 -0.40 35.89 -22.13
C PRO A 4 -1.61 35.58 -21.24
N SER A 5 -2.61 36.46 -21.27
CA SER A 5 -3.76 36.34 -20.36
C SER A 5 -4.64 35.16 -20.75
N ASN A 6 -4.80 34.92 -22.06
CA ASN A 6 -5.65 33.90 -22.64
C ASN A 6 -4.87 32.96 -23.56
N TYR A 7 -5.41 31.76 -23.77
CA TYR A 7 -4.83 30.77 -24.67
C TYR A 7 -4.67 31.28 -26.12
N ASP A 8 -5.65 32.02 -26.65
CA ASP A 8 -5.59 32.52 -28.03
C ASP A 8 -4.40 33.46 -28.28
N GLU A 9 -4.04 34.27 -27.30
CA GLU A 9 -2.88 35.16 -27.36
C GLU A 9 -1.58 34.35 -27.34
N PHE A 10 -1.53 33.31 -26.51
CA PHE A 10 -0.41 32.37 -26.44
C PHE A 10 -0.25 31.59 -27.74
N HIS A 11 -1.35 31.08 -28.31
CA HIS A 11 -1.35 30.37 -29.58
C HIS A 11 -0.84 31.28 -30.71
N LYS A 12 -1.33 32.52 -30.80
CA LYS A 12 -0.85 33.52 -31.79
C LYS A 12 0.64 33.84 -31.64
N LEU A 13 1.16 33.82 -30.42
CA LEU A 13 2.57 34.07 -30.15
C LEU A 13 3.48 32.97 -30.72
N ILE A 14 3.02 31.72 -30.71
CA ILE A 14 3.82 30.52 -31.02
C ILE A 14 3.57 29.99 -32.44
N SER A 15 2.32 29.94 -32.90
CA SER A 15 1.89 29.14 -34.05
C SER A 15 2.56 29.49 -35.39
N LYS A 16 3.05 30.72 -35.57
CA LYS A 16 3.69 31.16 -36.82
C LYS A 16 5.22 31.04 -36.83
N ARG A 17 5.82 30.47 -35.78
CA ARG A 17 7.27 30.50 -35.58
C ARG A 17 7.90 29.13 -35.78
N LYS A 18 9.19 29.13 -36.12
CA LYS A 18 9.96 27.89 -36.30
C LYS A 18 10.10 27.14 -34.96
N PRO A 19 10.22 25.79 -34.95
CA PRO A 19 10.27 25.01 -33.71
C PRO A 19 11.32 25.49 -32.70
N ILE A 20 12.50 25.88 -33.18
CA ILE A 20 13.59 26.40 -32.33
C ILE A 20 13.21 27.74 -31.68
N GLU A 21 12.56 28.62 -32.43
CA GLU A 21 12.11 29.92 -31.92
C GLU A 21 11.02 29.77 -30.87
N GLN A 22 10.13 28.78 -31.03
CA GLN A 22 9.11 28.46 -30.04
C GLN A 22 9.75 28.05 -28.70
N GLY A 23 10.76 27.19 -28.73
CA GLY A 23 11.53 26.80 -27.54
C GLY A 23 12.16 28.00 -26.84
N VAL A 24 12.81 28.90 -27.58
CA VAL A 24 13.43 30.11 -27.03
C VAL A 24 12.40 31.04 -26.37
N ILE A 25 11.21 31.17 -26.95
CA ILE A 25 10.14 31.98 -26.37
C ILE A 25 9.66 31.39 -25.05
N ILE A 26 9.46 30.08 -25.00
CA ILE A 26 9.00 29.39 -23.80
C ILE A 26 10.06 29.46 -22.71
N ASP A 27 11.34 29.25 -23.04
CA ASP A 27 12.45 29.44 -22.11
C ASP A 27 12.47 30.86 -21.53
N ARG A 28 12.27 31.88 -22.36
CA ARG A 28 12.15 33.28 -21.90
C ARG A 28 10.93 33.51 -21.02
N LEU A 29 9.77 32.94 -21.36
CA LEU A 29 8.56 33.03 -20.54
C LEU A 29 8.76 32.40 -19.17
N ILE A 30 9.40 31.23 -19.09
CA ILE A 30 9.72 30.54 -17.84
C ILE A 30 10.71 31.37 -17.01
N LYS A 31 11.81 31.85 -17.62
CA LYS A 31 12.84 32.63 -16.93
C LYS A 31 12.33 33.97 -16.41
N CYS A 32 11.57 34.70 -17.23
CA CYS A 32 11.01 36.01 -16.83
C CYS A 32 9.97 35.89 -15.71
N ASN A 33 9.30 34.75 -15.58
CA ASN A 33 8.23 34.52 -14.62
C ASN A 33 8.59 33.39 -13.65
N HIS A 34 9.87 33.22 -13.32
CA HIS A 34 10.29 32.15 -12.41
C HIS A 34 9.69 32.38 -11.01
N PRO A 35 9.24 31.34 -10.28
CA PRO A 35 8.71 31.44 -8.92
C PRO A 35 9.67 32.05 -7.87
N LYS A 36 10.94 32.28 -8.22
CA LYS A 36 11.94 32.90 -7.33
C LYS A 36 11.90 34.43 -7.38
N LEU A 37 11.29 35.01 -8.42
CA LEU A 37 11.23 36.46 -8.62
C LEU A 37 10.04 37.06 -7.86
N ASP A 38 8.84 36.51 -8.06
CA ASP A 38 7.63 36.88 -7.32
C ASP A 38 6.86 35.60 -6.94
N GLY A 39 6.87 35.25 -5.65
CA GLY A 39 6.66 33.89 -5.19
C GLY A 39 5.25 33.32 -5.40
N ILE A 40 4.19 34.12 -5.22
CA ILE A 40 2.81 33.64 -5.25
C ILE A 40 2.22 33.81 -6.66
N ASN A 41 2.28 35.02 -7.21
CA ASN A 41 1.70 35.33 -8.51
C ASN A 41 2.34 34.51 -9.64
N ASN A 42 3.67 34.37 -9.63
CA ASN A 42 4.35 33.64 -10.71
C ASN A 42 4.08 32.13 -10.66
N LYS A 43 3.82 31.55 -9.48
CA LYS A 43 3.45 30.13 -9.39
C LYS A 43 2.15 29.85 -10.13
N GLU A 44 1.15 30.72 -9.98
CA GLU A 44 -0.11 30.59 -10.72
C GLU A 44 0.08 30.81 -12.21
N LYS A 45 0.91 31.78 -12.61
CA LYS A 45 1.26 32.00 -14.01
C LYS A 45 1.95 30.77 -14.63
N MET A 46 2.87 30.11 -13.92
CA MET A 46 3.51 28.88 -14.39
C MET A 46 2.52 27.74 -14.61
N ILE A 47 1.54 27.58 -13.71
CA ILE A 47 0.49 26.56 -13.85
C ILE A 47 -0.37 26.85 -15.09
N LYS A 48 -0.74 28.11 -15.31
CA LYS A 48 -1.46 28.53 -16.52
C LYS A 48 -0.65 28.27 -17.79
N LEU A 49 0.64 28.60 -17.78
CA LEU A 49 1.55 28.31 -18.91
C LEU A 49 1.61 26.82 -19.21
N PHE A 50 1.72 25.96 -18.19
CA PHE A 50 1.71 24.51 -18.38
C PHE A 50 0.39 24.02 -18.99
N ALA A 51 -0.75 24.52 -18.52
CA ALA A 51 -2.04 24.22 -19.12
C ALA A 51 -2.13 24.64 -20.60
N TYR A 52 -1.63 25.84 -20.94
CA TYR A 52 -1.55 26.30 -22.34
C TYR A 52 -0.63 25.43 -23.20
N LEU A 53 0.49 24.95 -22.65
CA LEU A 53 1.38 24.03 -23.36
C LEU A 53 0.73 22.66 -23.60
N LEU A 54 0.00 22.12 -22.62
CA LEU A 54 -0.76 20.87 -22.80
C LEU A 54 -1.84 21.03 -23.87
N GLN A 55 -2.58 22.15 -23.85
CA GLN A 55 -3.58 22.46 -24.87
C GLN A 55 -2.94 22.63 -26.26
N TYR A 56 -1.81 23.33 -26.35
CA TYR A 56 -1.08 23.49 -27.59
C TYR A 56 -0.59 22.15 -28.17
N VAL A 57 -0.09 21.26 -27.32
CA VAL A 57 0.27 19.89 -27.72
C VAL A 57 -0.96 19.14 -28.21
N ASN A 58 -2.09 19.21 -27.50
CA ASN A 58 -3.34 18.56 -27.91
C ASN A 58 -3.80 19.03 -29.31
N GLU A 59 -3.85 20.35 -29.53
CA GLU A 59 -4.24 20.93 -30.83
C GLU A 59 -3.23 20.60 -31.93
N SER A 60 -1.93 20.55 -31.62
CA SER A 60 -0.90 20.23 -32.60
C SER A 60 -1.06 18.82 -33.17
N PHE A 61 -1.55 17.85 -32.39
CA PHE A 61 -1.71 16.46 -32.85
C PHE A 61 -3.15 16.12 -33.27
N THR A 62 -4.10 17.04 -33.09
CA THR A 62 -5.47 16.89 -33.60
C THR A 62 -5.45 16.99 -35.12
N ASP A 63 -6.03 16.01 -35.82
CA ASP A 63 -6.13 15.95 -37.29
C ASP A 63 -4.79 16.17 -38.04
N ALA A 64 -3.68 15.76 -37.42
CA ALA A 64 -2.35 15.88 -37.99
C ALA A 64 -2.24 15.18 -39.36
N SER A 65 -1.62 15.85 -40.33
CA SER A 65 -1.37 15.32 -41.68
C SER A 65 0.02 14.66 -41.79
N GLN A 66 0.28 13.97 -42.90
CA GLN A 66 1.58 13.34 -43.17
C GLN A 66 2.73 14.36 -43.24
N ASP A 67 2.47 15.54 -43.77
CA ASP A 67 3.50 16.59 -43.94
C ASP A 67 3.80 17.29 -42.61
N ASP A 68 2.78 17.44 -41.76
CA ASP A 68 2.91 18.18 -40.50
C ASP A 68 3.53 17.33 -39.39
N ILE A 69 3.25 16.03 -39.36
CA ILE A 69 3.55 15.17 -38.21
C ILE A 69 5.04 15.17 -37.82
N ALA A 70 5.95 15.20 -38.79
CA ALA A 70 7.38 15.24 -38.54
C ALA A 70 7.78 16.54 -37.81
N THR A 71 7.22 17.67 -38.22
CA THR A 71 7.48 18.97 -37.60
C THR A 71 6.85 19.05 -36.20
N GLN A 72 5.66 18.47 -36.01
CA GLN A 72 4.99 18.41 -34.70
C GLN A 72 5.79 17.61 -33.68
N PHE A 73 6.38 16.46 -34.07
CA PHE A 73 7.28 15.72 -33.19
C PHE A 73 8.57 16.48 -32.87
N GLN A 74 9.11 17.27 -33.82
CA GLN A 74 10.25 18.14 -33.54
C GLN A 74 9.90 19.25 -32.53
N ILE A 75 8.73 19.87 -32.68
CA ILE A 75 8.20 20.85 -31.71
C ILE A 75 8.08 20.18 -30.35
N LEU A 76 7.39 19.04 -30.26
CA LEU A 76 7.21 18.31 -29.01
C LEU A 76 8.55 18.00 -28.33
N ASN A 77 9.57 17.57 -29.08
CA ASN A 77 10.90 17.29 -28.55
C ASN A 77 11.57 18.53 -27.94
N ILE A 78 11.39 19.71 -28.56
CA ILE A 78 11.90 20.99 -28.04
C ILE A 78 11.11 21.43 -26.79
N LEU A 79 9.80 21.20 -26.77
CA LEU A 79 8.94 21.58 -25.64
C LEU A 79 9.11 20.69 -24.41
N ASN A 80 9.36 19.39 -24.62
CA ASN A 80 9.34 18.38 -23.58
C ASN A 80 10.29 18.66 -22.39
N PRO A 81 11.56 19.11 -22.57
CA PRO A 81 12.42 19.52 -21.46
C PRO A 81 11.84 20.68 -20.65
N HIS A 82 11.30 21.71 -21.32
CA HIS A 82 10.69 22.86 -20.65
C HIS A 82 9.44 22.46 -19.86
N MET A 83 8.62 21.58 -20.41
CA MET A 83 7.45 21.04 -19.72
C MET A 83 7.85 20.17 -18.51
N PHE A 84 8.91 19.37 -18.63
CA PHE A 84 9.45 18.61 -17.51
C PHE A 84 9.89 19.54 -16.37
N ASP A 85 10.65 20.59 -16.68
CA ASP A 85 11.09 21.59 -15.71
C ASP A 85 9.89 22.23 -14.98
N LEU A 86 8.82 22.57 -15.73
CA LEU A 86 7.59 23.11 -15.16
C LEU A 86 6.91 22.13 -14.19
N VAL A 87 6.87 20.83 -14.52
CA VAL A 87 6.34 19.80 -13.61
C VAL A 87 7.17 19.74 -12.33
N GLN A 88 8.50 19.80 -12.42
CA GLN A 88 9.39 19.77 -11.25
C GLN A 88 9.24 21.01 -10.35
N MET A 89 8.84 22.16 -10.91
CA MET A 89 8.60 23.38 -10.11
C MET A 89 7.38 23.27 -9.18
N ASN A 90 6.32 22.56 -9.61
CA ASN A 90 5.13 22.34 -8.80
C ASN A 90 4.49 20.96 -9.08
N PRO A 91 5.07 19.87 -8.56
CA PRO A 91 4.66 18.51 -8.93
C PRO A 91 3.20 18.22 -8.62
N GLU A 92 2.65 18.75 -7.52
CA GLU A 92 1.28 18.46 -7.08
C GLU A 92 0.25 19.04 -8.05
N LYS A 93 0.28 20.35 -8.29
CA LYS A 93 -0.71 21.00 -9.18
C LYS A 93 -0.52 20.61 -10.64
N MET A 94 0.73 20.48 -11.12
CA MET A 94 0.99 20.10 -12.51
C MET A 94 0.57 18.66 -12.81
N SER A 95 0.81 17.74 -11.86
CA SER A 95 0.34 16.35 -11.98
C SER A 95 -1.18 16.27 -11.95
N GLN A 96 -1.84 17.13 -11.17
CA GLN A 96 -3.30 17.23 -11.17
C GLN A 96 -3.84 17.71 -12.52
N THR A 97 -3.28 18.79 -13.09
CA THR A 97 -3.66 19.25 -14.44
C THR A 97 -3.47 18.15 -15.49
N LEU A 98 -2.36 17.39 -15.42
CA LEU A 98 -2.11 16.26 -16.32
C LEU A 98 -3.13 15.14 -16.12
N LEU A 99 -3.50 14.83 -14.87
CA LEU A 99 -4.52 13.84 -14.55
C LEU A 99 -5.90 14.26 -15.06
N ASP A 100 -6.25 15.54 -14.97
CA ASP A 100 -7.52 16.07 -15.45
C ASP A 100 -7.66 15.85 -16.97
N VAL A 101 -6.61 16.15 -17.74
CA VAL A 101 -6.56 15.88 -19.19
C VAL A 101 -6.72 14.39 -19.50
N ILE A 102 -6.00 13.51 -18.78
CA ILE A 102 -6.13 12.05 -18.97
C ILE A 102 -7.54 11.57 -18.63
N THR A 103 -8.15 12.14 -17.59
CA THR A 103 -9.49 11.78 -17.14
C THR A 103 -10.54 12.20 -18.18
N GLU A 104 -10.40 13.38 -18.76
CA GLU A 104 -11.22 13.86 -19.88
C GLU A 104 -11.12 12.92 -21.08
N LYS A 105 -9.89 12.63 -21.55
CA LYS A 105 -9.66 11.71 -22.67
C LYS A 105 -10.21 10.31 -22.40
N TYR A 106 -10.13 9.83 -21.15
CA TYR A 106 -10.72 8.55 -20.78
C TYR A 106 -12.26 8.58 -20.80
N ALA A 107 -12.88 9.67 -20.35
CA ALA A 107 -14.32 9.83 -20.40
C ALA A 107 -14.84 9.81 -21.84
N ASP A 108 -14.12 10.43 -22.78
CA ASP A 108 -14.43 10.38 -24.20
C ASP A 108 -14.25 8.99 -24.81
N TYR A 109 -13.12 8.32 -24.52
CA TYR A 109 -12.89 6.96 -24.99
C TYR A 109 -13.96 5.98 -24.49
N ARG A 110 -14.44 6.16 -23.26
CA ARG A 110 -15.48 5.31 -22.66
C ARG A 110 -16.80 5.36 -23.45
N LYS A 111 -17.08 6.43 -24.19
CA LYS A 111 -18.26 6.52 -25.06
C LYS A 111 -18.24 5.42 -26.14
N ASN A 112 -17.06 5.11 -26.70
CA ASN A 112 -16.89 4.12 -27.76
C ASN A 112 -15.60 3.29 -27.58
N VAL A 113 -15.61 2.38 -26.59
CA VAL A 113 -14.45 1.55 -26.20
C VAL A 113 -13.89 0.68 -27.35
N LYS A 114 -14.69 0.38 -28.37
CA LYS A 114 -14.24 -0.44 -29.52
C LYS A 114 -13.42 0.34 -30.55
N LEU A 115 -13.49 1.68 -30.54
CA LEU A 115 -12.74 2.54 -31.44
C LEU A 115 -11.35 2.80 -30.85
N PHE A 116 -10.33 2.89 -31.69
CA PHE A 116 -9.01 3.30 -31.23
C PHE A 116 -9.01 4.79 -30.88
N PRO A 117 -8.39 5.23 -29.77
CA PRO A 117 -8.36 6.64 -29.41
C PRO A 117 -7.54 7.46 -30.42
N PRO A 118 -7.78 8.76 -30.51
CA PRO A 118 -7.08 9.64 -31.44
C PRO A 118 -5.62 9.87 -31.00
N LEU A 119 -4.78 10.32 -31.94
CA LEU A 119 -3.32 10.36 -31.80
C LEU A 119 -2.86 11.20 -30.61
N GLU A 120 -3.47 12.35 -30.37
CA GLU A 120 -3.12 13.24 -29.27
C GLU A 120 -3.25 12.54 -27.90
N THR A 121 -4.20 11.62 -27.75
CA THR A 121 -4.34 10.80 -26.54
C THR A 121 -3.12 9.89 -26.33
N LEU A 122 -2.57 9.33 -27.41
CA LEU A 122 -1.37 8.49 -27.35
C LEU A 122 -0.15 9.31 -26.92
N ILE A 123 -0.02 10.53 -27.46
CA ILE A 123 1.06 11.45 -27.11
C ILE A 123 1.04 11.77 -25.61
N PHE A 124 -0.13 12.01 -25.03
CA PHE A 124 -0.24 12.25 -23.59
C PHE A 124 0.27 11.09 -22.73
N PHE A 125 0.07 9.82 -23.15
CA PHE A 125 0.68 8.70 -22.42
C PHE A 125 2.21 8.72 -22.47
N LYS A 126 2.78 9.14 -23.60
CA LYS A 126 4.24 9.30 -23.71
C LYS A 126 4.75 10.45 -22.84
N LEU A 127 4.01 11.56 -22.75
CA LEU A 127 4.33 12.66 -21.84
C LEU A 127 4.32 12.19 -20.38
N VAL A 128 3.33 11.39 -19.98
CA VAL A 128 3.27 10.81 -18.63
C VAL A 128 4.50 9.93 -18.35
N SER A 129 4.97 9.15 -19.34
CA SER A 129 6.22 8.37 -19.24
C SER A 129 7.43 9.25 -18.89
N ASN A 130 7.50 10.43 -19.51
CA ASN A 130 8.64 11.33 -19.37
C ASN A 130 8.62 12.13 -18.06
N TYR A 131 7.43 12.47 -17.56
CA TYR A 131 7.29 13.39 -16.43
C TYR A 131 7.16 12.71 -15.07
N CYS A 132 6.58 11.51 -15.03
CA CYS A 132 6.24 10.82 -13.78
C CYS A 132 7.09 9.57 -13.53
N SER A 133 7.22 9.19 -12.26
CA SER A 133 7.86 7.93 -11.87
C SER A 133 6.98 6.73 -12.24
N THR A 134 7.50 5.81 -13.03
CA THR A 134 6.77 4.62 -13.51
C THR A 134 7.05 3.34 -12.71
N SER A 135 8.05 3.35 -11.82
CA SER A 135 8.44 2.19 -11.01
C SER A 135 7.55 1.97 -9.79
N ASP A 136 6.82 2.99 -9.34
CA ASP A 136 6.05 2.97 -8.11
C ASP A 136 4.95 1.91 -8.10
N PHE A 137 4.63 1.38 -6.92
CA PHE A 137 3.53 0.41 -6.74
C PHE A 137 2.18 1.01 -7.15
N ARG A 138 1.93 2.25 -6.72
CA ARG A 138 0.74 3.02 -7.09
C ARG A 138 1.13 4.49 -7.20
N HIS A 139 0.80 5.10 -8.33
CA HIS A 139 1.06 6.51 -8.61
C HIS A 139 -0.22 7.18 -9.10
N ALA A 140 -0.49 8.42 -8.66
CA ALA A 140 -1.76 9.11 -8.91
C ALA A 140 -2.08 9.28 -10.40
N VAL A 141 -1.08 9.64 -11.23
CA VAL A 141 -1.23 9.83 -12.69
C VAL A 141 -0.91 8.56 -13.50
N VAL A 142 0.24 7.94 -13.26
CA VAL A 142 0.71 6.78 -14.03
C VAL A 142 -0.21 5.58 -13.91
N THR A 143 -0.74 5.24 -12.72
CA THR A 143 -1.59 4.06 -12.56
C THR A 143 -2.89 4.15 -13.38
N PRO A 144 -3.65 5.28 -13.35
CA PRO A 144 -4.77 5.48 -14.27
C PRO A 144 -4.39 5.42 -15.75
N CYS A 145 -3.28 6.08 -16.15
CA CYS A 145 -2.80 6.02 -17.54
C CYS A 145 -2.51 4.59 -17.97
N TYR A 146 -1.87 3.81 -17.11
CA TYR A 146 -1.51 2.43 -17.36
C TYR A 146 -2.74 1.53 -17.54
N ILE A 147 -3.76 1.71 -16.70
CA ILE A 147 -5.05 1.02 -16.84
C ILE A 147 -5.73 1.41 -18.15
N PHE A 148 -5.68 2.69 -18.52
CA PHE A 148 -6.25 3.18 -19.77
C PHE A 148 -5.56 2.53 -20.98
N ILE A 149 -4.22 2.48 -21.03
CA ILE A 149 -3.48 1.80 -22.10
C ILE A 149 -3.89 0.32 -22.21
N GLN A 150 -4.00 -0.41 -21.08
CA GLN A 150 -4.45 -1.80 -21.08
C GLN A 150 -5.91 -1.93 -21.58
N HIS A 151 -6.77 -0.98 -21.26
CA HIS A 151 -8.16 -0.96 -21.73
C HIS A 151 -8.21 -0.80 -23.25
N ILE A 152 -7.41 0.10 -23.81
CA ILE A 152 -7.28 0.31 -25.26
C ILE A 152 -6.80 -0.98 -25.95
N LEU A 153 -5.64 -1.51 -25.53
CA LEU A 153 -5.02 -2.68 -26.16
C LEU A 153 -5.90 -3.95 -26.09
N SER A 154 -6.78 -4.05 -25.09
CA SER A 154 -7.65 -5.22 -24.92
C SER A 154 -9.00 -5.13 -25.65
N LYS A 155 -9.49 -3.91 -25.95
CA LYS A 155 -10.85 -3.73 -26.49
C LYS A 155 -10.93 -3.02 -27.83
N ALA A 156 -9.99 -2.13 -28.15
CA ALA A 156 -10.00 -1.38 -29.39
C ALA A 156 -9.77 -2.32 -30.58
N ARG A 157 -10.61 -2.21 -31.61
CA ARG A 157 -10.49 -3.03 -32.81
C ARG A 157 -9.37 -2.51 -33.68
N VAL A 158 -8.63 -3.43 -34.29
CA VAL A 158 -7.52 -3.14 -35.20
C VAL A 158 -7.97 -3.44 -36.64
N ARG A 159 -7.96 -2.42 -37.49
CA ARG A 159 -8.49 -2.40 -38.86
C ARG A 159 -7.58 -1.63 -39.81
N THR A 160 -7.01 -0.52 -39.37
CA THR A 160 -6.17 0.36 -40.21
C THR A 160 -4.70 0.31 -39.84
N ARG A 161 -3.83 0.83 -40.72
CA ARG A 161 -2.40 1.02 -40.45
C ARG A 161 -2.16 1.90 -39.22
N GLN A 162 -2.88 3.02 -39.10
CA GLN A 162 -2.81 3.93 -37.95
C GLN A 162 -3.05 3.19 -36.63
N GLU A 163 -4.06 2.33 -36.56
CA GLU A 163 -4.40 1.60 -35.33
C GLU A 163 -3.33 0.57 -34.96
N ILE A 164 -2.68 -0.06 -35.95
CA ILE A 164 -1.55 -0.97 -35.72
C ILE A 164 -0.33 -0.20 -35.23
N ALA A 165 0.01 0.90 -35.89
CA ALA A 165 1.14 1.75 -35.52
C ALA A 165 0.93 2.36 -34.11
N GLY A 166 -0.28 2.87 -33.83
CA GLY A 166 -0.67 3.41 -32.55
C GLY A 166 -0.66 2.35 -31.45
N GLY A 167 -1.10 1.12 -31.75
CA GLY A 167 -1.03 0.01 -30.81
C GLY A 167 0.39 -0.44 -30.50
N LEU A 168 1.27 -0.52 -31.51
CA LEU A 168 2.70 -0.79 -31.31
C LEU A 168 3.37 0.34 -30.51
N PHE A 169 3.02 1.60 -30.77
CA PHE A 169 3.47 2.74 -29.97
C PHE A 169 3.02 2.61 -28.51
N LEU A 170 1.75 2.27 -28.25
CA LEU A 170 1.24 2.02 -26.90
C LEU A 170 1.94 0.85 -26.21
N VAL A 171 2.26 -0.22 -26.93
CA VAL A 171 3.04 -1.34 -26.40
C VAL A 171 4.42 -0.87 -25.95
N THR A 172 5.09 -0.04 -26.75
CA THR A 172 6.39 0.55 -26.38
C THR A 172 6.27 1.41 -25.12
N VAL A 173 5.27 2.30 -25.03
CA VAL A 173 5.04 3.12 -23.83
C VAL A 173 4.69 2.26 -22.61
N ALA A 174 3.85 1.25 -22.77
CA ALA A 174 3.51 0.33 -21.69
C ALA A 174 4.73 -0.48 -21.22
N PHE A 175 5.61 -0.86 -22.16
CA PHE A 175 6.87 -1.51 -21.83
C PHE A 175 7.79 -0.57 -21.04
N GLU A 176 7.94 0.70 -21.45
CA GLU A 176 8.68 1.72 -20.69
C GLU A 176 8.18 1.82 -19.24
N PHE A 177 6.85 1.82 -19.03
CA PHE A 177 6.27 1.86 -17.69
C PHE A 177 6.63 0.62 -16.85
N SER A 178 6.67 -0.55 -17.49
CA SER A 178 6.97 -1.82 -16.83
C SER A 178 8.45 -2.17 -16.75
N ARG A 179 9.33 -1.44 -17.44
CA ARG A 179 10.73 -1.84 -17.63
C ARG A 179 11.45 -2.05 -16.30
N LEU A 180 11.35 -1.07 -15.40
CA LEU A 180 11.95 -1.15 -14.06
C LEU A 180 11.13 -2.00 -13.08
N SER A 181 9.80 -1.95 -13.18
CA SER A 181 8.91 -2.66 -12.24
C SER A 181 8.76 -4.15 -12.57
N LYS A 182 9.24 -4.60 -13.73
CA LYS A 182 9.17 -5.98 -14.24
C LYS A 182 7.76 -6.58 -14.14
N ARG A 183 6.73 -5.75 -14.29
CA ARG A 183 5.32 -6.18 -14.20
C ARG A 183 4.90 -6.92 -15.46
N PHE A 184 4.13 -7.98 -15.29
CA PHE A 184 3.56 -8.72 -16.41
C PHE A 184 2.38 -7.96 -17.03
N LEU A 185 2.33 -7.91 -18.37
CA LEU A 185 1.33 -7.15 -19.12
C LEU A 185 0.50 -8.02 -20.08
N PRO A 186 -0.72 -8.43 -19.66
CA PRO A 186 -1.52 -9.35 -20.47
C PRO A 186 -2.02 -8.72 -21.77
N ALA A 187 -2.50 -7.46 -21.78
CA ALA A 187 -3.02 -6.86 -23.01
C ALA A 187 -1.92 -6.57 -24.02
N VAL A 188 -0.72 -6.22 -23.55
CA VAL A 188 0.48 -6.04 -24.40
C VAL A 188 0.86 -7.35 -25.08
N ASN A 189 0.95 -8.43 -24.32
CA ASN A 189 1.27 -9.74 -24.88
C ASN A 189 0.21 -10.21 -25.87
N ASN A 190 -1.07 -10.00 -25.56
CA ASN A 190 -2.16 -10.31 -26.48
C ASN A 190 -2.09 -9.47 -27.76
N PHE A 191 -1.75 -8.17 -27.65
CA PHE A 191 -1.60 -7.30 -28.81
C PHE A 191 -0.46 -7.76 -29.72
N LEU A 192 0.72 -8.07 -29.16
CA LEU A 192 1.86 -8.59 -29.91
C LEU A 192 1.56 -9.94 -30.56
N LEU A 193 0.87 -10.84 -29.84
CA LEU A 193 0.40 -12.11 -30.41
C LEU A 193 -0.52 -11.86 -31.60
N GLY A 194 -1.41 -10.87 -31.49
CA GLY A 194 -2.28 -10.41 -32.55
C GLY A 194 -1.53 -9.88 -33.78
N ILE A 195 -0.48 -9.08 -33.57
CA ILE A 195 0.36 -8.57 -34.69
C ILE A 195 1.02 -9.71 -35.44
N VAL A 196 1.63 -10.67 -34.73
CA VAL A 196 2.21 -11.87 -35.34
C VAL A 196 1.15 -12.66 -36.09
N TYR A 197 -0.03 -12.83 -35.49
CA TYR A 197 -1.18 -13.48 -36.10
C TYR A 197 -1.67 -12.79 -37.37
N LEU A 198 -1.64 -11.46 -37.45
CA LEU A 198 -2.04 -10.67 -38.62
C LEU A 198 -1.06 -10.84 -39.80
N SER A 199 0.20 -11.18 -39.51
CA SER A 199 1.25 -11.40 -40.52
C SER A 199 1.22 -12.78 -41.16
N ILE A 200 0.48 -13.74 -40.59
CA ILE A 200 0.37 -15.11 -41.14
C ILE A 200 -0.63 -15.12 -42.32
N PRO A 201 -0.21 -15.54 -43.52
CA PRO A 201 -1.13 -15.78 -44.62
C PRO A 201 -1.98 -17.01 -44.31
N LYS A 202 -3.30 -16.85 -44.18
CA LYS A 202 -4.22 -17.98 -43.90
C LYS A 202 -4.94 -18.41 -45.17
N ARG A 203 -5.24 -19.70 -45.28
CA ARG A 203 -6.18 -20.20 -46.30
C ARG A 203 -7.62 -19.87 -45.88
N ALA A 204 -8.58 -19.94 -46.81
CA ALA A 204 -9.98 -19.59 -46.51
C ALA A 204 -10.63 -20.50 -45.45
N VAL A 205 -10.10 -21.71 -45.26
CA VAL A 205 -10.67 -22.76 -44.38
C VAL A 205 -9.97 -22.83 -43.01
N GLU A 206 -8.77 -22.25 -42.88
CA GLU A 206 -7.97 -22.34 -41.66
C GLU A 206 -8.42 -21.33 -40.61
N THR A 207 -8.98 -21.81 -39.50
CA THR A 207 -9.34 -20.98 -38.35
C THR A 207 -8.30 -21.13 -37.24
N ILE A 208 -7.42 -20.14 -37.11
CA ILE A 208 -6.52 -20.04 -35.97
C ILE A 208 -7.25 -19.23 -34.88
N LYS A 209 -7.44 -19.84 -33.71
CA LYS A 209 -8.07 -19.16 -32.57
C LYS A 209 -7.14 -18.05 -32.09
N ILE A 210 -7.69 -16.84 -31.99
CA ILE A 210 -7.00 -15.67 -31.44
C ILE A 210 -7.92 -14.99 -30.43
N VAL A 211 -7.34 -14.41 -29.39
CA VAL A 211 -8.09 -13.70 -28.36
C VAL A 211 -8.49 -12.31 -28.92
N PRO A 212 -9.70 -11.80 -28.61
CA PRO A 212 -10.08 -10.43 -28.95
C PRO A 212 -9.03 -9.40 -28.46
N PRO A 213 -8.82 -8.27 -29.15
CA PRO A 213 -9.74 -7.64 -30.10
C PRO A 213 -9.54 -8.06 -31.58
N PHE A 214 -8.57 -8.91 -31.87
CA PHE A 214 -8.30 -9.37 -33.24
C PHE A 214 -9.39 -10.35 -33.71
N GLN A 215 -9.71 -10.27 -35.00
CA GLN A 215 -10.73 -11.13 -35.60
C GLN A 215 -10.12 -12.46 -36.04
N SER A 216 -10.72 -13.58 -35.63
CA SER A 216 -10.27 -14.92 -36.03
C SER A 216 -10.55 -15.24 -37.51
N THR A 217 -11.48 -14.51 -38.12
CA THR A 217 -11.94 -14.75 -39.50
C THR A 217 -12.11 -13.43 -40.26
N GLY A 218 -12.10 -13.51 -41.59
CA GLY A 218 -12.36 -12.37 -42.49
C GLY A 218 -11.10 -11.62 -42.95
N PRO A 219 -11.25 -10.58 -43.79
CA PRO A 219 -10.13 -9.87 -44.39
C PRO A 219 -9.27 -9.14 -43.35
N MET A 220 -9.88 -8.67 -42.26
CA MET A 220 -9.20 -8.01 -41.15
C MET A 220 -8.25 -8.93 -40.36
N SER A 221 -8.30 -10.24 -40.61
CA SER A 221 -7.37 -11.20 -39.99
C SER A 221 -6.02 -11.30 -40.71
N LYS A 222 -5.88 -10.70 -41.89
CA LYS A 222 -4.68 -10.82 -42.76
C LYS A 222 -4.07 -9.47 -43.13
N LEU A 223 -4.31 -8.43 -42.33
CA LEU A 223 -3.91 -7.05 -42.63
C LEU A 223 -2.40 -6.91 -42.89
N LEU A 224 -1.57 -7.66 -42.17
CA LEU A 224 -0.11 -7.62 -42.28
C LEU A 224 0.46 -8.79 -43.08
N ALA A 225 -0.37 -9.69 -43.59
CA ALA A 225 0.09 -10.82 -44.39
C ALA A 225 0.69 -10.32 -45.70
N ILE A 226 1.81 -10.93 -46.08
CA ILE A 226 2.55 -10.65 -47.32
C ILE A 226 2.56 -11.95 -48.12
N ALA A 227 2.21 -11.86 -49.40
CA ALA A 227 2.22 -13.01 -50.30
C ALA A 227 3.62 -13.21 -50.88
N GLU A 228 4.22 -12.16 -51.43
CA GLU A 228 5.55 -12.17 -52.04
C GLU A 228 6.23 -10.81 -51.81
N ILE A 229 7.57 -10.80 -51.84
CA ILE A 229 8.41 -9.60 -51.73
C ILE A 229 9.41 -9.66 -52.88
N ASP A 230 9.32 -8.67 -53.78
CA ASP A 230 10.33 -8.40 -54.79
C ASP A 230 11.52 -7.66 -54.15
N ASP A 231 12.75 -7.96 -54.58
CA ASP A 231 14.00 -7.29 -54.15
C ASP A 231 14.28 -7.28 -52.62
N LYS A 232 14.19 -8.45 -51.98
CA LYS A 232 14.45 -8.65 -50.54
C LYS A 232 15.82 -8.12 -50.06
N GLU A 233 16.84 -8.17 -50.93
CA GLU A 233 18.22 -7.80 -50.62
C GLU A 233 18.44 -6.27 -50.60
N ALA A 234 17.60 -5.51 -51.29
CA ALA A 234 17.71 -4.05 -51.31
C ALA A 234 17.09 -3.39 -50.05
N MET A 235 16.22 -4.11 -49.35
CA MET A 235 15.50 -3.60 -48.18
C MET A 235 16.42 -3.48 -46.97
N LYS A 236 16.41 -2.31 -46.34
CA LYS A 236 17.15 -2.03 -45.11
C LYS A 236 16.23 -2.04 -43.90
N GLU A 237 16.82 -2.35 -42.74
CA GLU A 237 16.10 -2.25 -41.49
C GLU A 237 15.76 -0.78 -41.17
N GLU A 238 14.47 -0.48 -41.07
CA GLU A 238 13.95 0.82 -40.67
C GLU A 238 13.06 0.71 -39.42
N LEU A 239 13.05 1.76 -38.60
CA LEU A 239 12.10 1.91 -37.51
C LEU A 239 10.75 2.42 -38.02
N LEU A 240 9.69 2.21 -37.23
CA LEU A 240 8.38 2.83 -37.50
C LEU A 240 8.54 4.36 -37.62
N LYS A 241 7.91 4.92 -38.65
CA LYS A 241 7.99 6.35 -38.97
C LYS A 241 6.81 7.09 -38.31
N SER A 242 6.97 8.39 -38.06
CA SER A 242 5.88 9.23 -37.52
C SER A 242 4.65 9.21 -38.43
N GLU A 243 4.86 9.14 -39.74
CA GLU A 243 3.81 9.03 -40.76
C GLU A 243 2.94 7.77 -40.60
N ASP A 244 3.47 6.69 -40.02
CA ASP A 244 2.72 5.45 -39.81
C ASP A 244 1.54 5.64 -38.83
N LEU A 245 1.59 6.68 -37.98
CA LEU A 245 0.54 7.03 -37.03
C LEU A 245 -0.64 7.78 -37.69
N VAL A 246 -0.43 8.31 -38.90
CA VAL A 246 -1.40 9.15 -39.63
C VAL A 246 -1.85 8.48 -40.94
N LEU A 247 -1.07 7.56 -41.51
CA LEU A 247 -1.44 6.89 -42.75
C LEU A 247 -2.40 5.71 -42.51
N THR A 248 -3.49 5.65 -43.26
CA THR A 248 -4.49 4.56 -43.17
C THR A 248 -4.17 3.38 -44.10
N THR A 249 -3.47 3.63 -45.21
CA THR A 249 -3.18 2.66 -46.26
C THR A 249 -1.98 1.78 -45.93
N PHE A 250 -2.09 0.48 -46.22
CA PHE A 250 -1.01 -0.47 -45.98
C PHE A 250 0.01 -0.45 -47.13
N SER A 251 1.26 -0.13 -46.82
CA SER A 251 2.41 -0.35 -47.72
C SER A 251 3.14 -1.64 -47.35
N LEU A 252 3.87 -2.20 -48.31
CA LEU A 252 4.71 -3.39 -48.07
C LEU A 252 5.74 -3.11 -46.96
N ASP A 253 6.43 -1.96 -47.05
CA ASP A 253 7.40 -1.53 -46.06
C ASP A 253 6.81 -1.44 -44.65
N PHE A 254 5.59 -0.90 -44.52
CA PHE A 254 4.93 -0.81 -43.22
C PHE A 254 4.65 -2.19 -42.62
N LYS A 255 4.20 -3.16 -43.43
CA LYS A 255 3.94 -4.52 -42.95
C LYS A 255 5.21 -5.17 -42.38
N ILE A 256 6.35 -4.97 -43.06
CA ILE A 256 7.66 -5.46 -42.63
C ILE A 256 8.11 -4.72 -41.36
N ARG A 257 8.04 -3.38 -41.33
CA ARG A 257 8.40 -2.58 -40.15
C ARG A 257 7.57 -2.92 -38.92
N ALA A 258 6.26 -3.12 -39.08
CA ALA A 258 5.34 -3.47 -38.00
C ALA A 258 5.66 -4.85 -37.41
N LEU A 259 5.90 -5.85 -38.26
CA LEU A 259 6.31 -7.19 -37.81
C LEU A 259 7.68 -7.15 -37.14
N ASN A 260 8.66 -6.47 -37.73
CA ASN A 260 10.01 -6.36 -37.18
C ASN A 260 10.00 -5.68 -35.80
N MET A 261 9.23 -4.60 -35.64
CA MET A 261 9.05 -3.93 -34.35
C MET A 261 8.40 -4.86 -33.32
N ALA A 262 7.37 -5.62 -33.72
CA ALA A 262 6.74 -6.59 -32.82
C ALA A 262 7.73 -7.67 -32.37
N LEU A 263 8.57 -8.21 -33.25
CA LEU A 263 9.59 -9.20 -32.91
C LEU A 263 10.62 -8.64 -31.91
N LYS A 264 11.09 -7.40 -32.12
CA LYS A 264 11.99 -6.71 -31.18
C LYS A 264 11.33 -6.51 -29.81
N LEU A 265 10.09 -6.03 -29.79
CA LEU A 265 9.33 -5.83 -28.55
C LEU A 265 9.07 -7.17 -27.81
N ILE A 266 8.74 -8.25 -28.53
CA ILE A 266 8.59 -9.58 -27.93
C ILE A 266 9.91 -9.98 -27.26
N LYS A 267 11.04 -9.86 -27.97
CA LYS A 267 12.36 -10.17 -27.42
C LYS A 267 12.64 -9.35 -26.14
N ASP A 268 12.47 -8.04 -26.21
CA ASP A 268 12.79 -7.14 -25.09
C ASP A 268 11.88 -7.40 -23.88
N ILE A 269 10.57 -7.58 -24.10
CA ILE A 269 9.60 -7.87 -23.03
C ILE A 269 9.91 -9.20 -22.35
N PHE A 270 10.11 -10.27 -23.12
CA PHE A 270 10.41 -11.57 -22.51
C PHE A 270 11.77 -11.59 -21.83
N SER A 271 12.75 -10.83 -22.31
CA SER A 271 14.05 -10.69 -21.64
C SER A 271 13.91 -9.99 -20.27
N ASN A 272 13.02 -9.01 -20.16
CA ASN A 272 12.75 -8.33 -18.90
C ASN A 272 11.94 -9.19 -17.91
N LEU A 273 11.23 -10.20 -18.41
CA LEU A 273 10.37 -11.08 -17.62
C LEU A 273 11.03 -12.41 -17.22
N GLU A 274 12.28 -12.70 -17.61
CA GLU A 274 12.90 -14.01 -17.37
C GLU A 274 12.99 -14.41 -15.90
N GLU A 275 13.13 -13.43 -15.00
CA GLU A 275 13.18 -13.66 -13.55
C GLU A 275 11.80 -13.94 -12.93
N ASN A 276 10.72 -13.62 -13.64
CA ASN A 276 9.37 -13.81 -13.12
C ASN A 276 8.92 -15.26 -13.21
N ILE A 277 7.98 -15.62 -12.34
CA ILE A 277 7.35 -16.95 -12.34
C ILE A 277 6.21 -16.96 -13.35
N GLY A 278 6.21 -17.95 -14.26
CA GLY A 278 5.13 -18.15 -15.24
C GLY A 278 5.26 -17.56 -16.66
N PRO A 279 6.31 -16.82 -17.08
CA PRO A 279 6.49 -16.40 -18.47
C PRO A 279 6.37 -17.54 -19.49
N ASN A 280 6.71 -18.77 -19.09
CA ASN A 280 6.63 -19.97 -19.92
C ASN A 280 5.24 -20.16 -20.54
N TYR A 281 4.17 -19.95 -19.77
CA TYR A 281 2.79 -20.11 -20.26
C TYR A 281 2.45 -19.10 -21.36
N PHE A 282 3.05 -17.92 -21.29
CA PHE A 282 2.81 -16.85 -22.25
C PHE A 282 3.74 -16.91 -23.45
N ALA A 283 4.88 -17.59 -23.34
CA ALA A 283 5.81 -17.80 -24.45
C ALA A 283 5.29 -18.87 -25.44
N LEU A 284 4.56 -19.90 -24.97
CA LEU A 284 4.07 -21.00 -25.80
C LEU A 284 3.20 -20.56 -27.00
N PRO A 285 2.18 -19.68 -26.84
CA PRO A 285 1.36 -19.24 -27.97
C PRO A 285 2.16 -18.50 -29.05
N PHE A 286 3.24 -17.81 -28.68
CA PHE A 286 4.11 -17.16 -29.67
C PHE A 286 4.84 -18.20 -30.51
N LEU A 287 5.40 -19.25 -29.90
CA LEU A 287 6.09 -20.32 -30.64
C LEU A 287 5.14 -21.01 -31.63
N GLU A 288 3.91 -21.31 -31.22
CA GLU A 288 2.89 -21.90 -32.11
C GLU A 288 2.56 -21.02 -33.33
N LEU A 289 2.59 -19.69 -33.17
CA LEU A 289 2.38 -18.76 -34.28
C LEU A 289 3.66 -18.57 -35.11
N PHE A 290 4.83 -18.59 -34.49
CA PHE A 290 6.13 -18.43 -35.14
C PHE A 290 6.37 -19.55 -36.16
N ASP A 291 5.97 -20.78 -35.84
CA ASP A 291 6.09 -21.92 -36.76
C ASP A 291 5.20 -21.81 -38.00
N ARG A 292 4.23 -20.89 -38.02
CA ARG A 292 3.34 -20.64 -39.15
C ARG A 292 3.75 -19.43 -40.00
N LEU A 293 4.78 -18.69 -39.60
CA LEU A 293 5.26 -17.54 -40.38
C LEU A 293 6.11 -18.01 -41.56
N PRO A 294 5.86 -17.49 -42.77
CA PRO A 294 6.66 -17.83 -43.95
C PRO A 294 7.98 -17.04 -43.95
N LEU A 295 9.00 -17.55 -43.26
CA LEU A 295 10.29 -16.87 -43.07
C LEU A 295 11.07 -16.64 -44.38
N ASP A 296 10.88 -17.50 -45.38
CA ASP A 296 11.59 -17.44 -46.66
C ASP A 296 11.26 -16.17 -47.46
N ILE A 297 10.10 -15.57 -47.19
CA ILE A 297 9.64 -14.37 -47.90
C ILE A 297 10.37 -13.12 -47.38
N TYR A 298 10.79 -13.12 -46.12
CA TYR A 298 11.27 -11.90 -45.47
C TYR A 298 12.77 -11.62 -45.67
N PRO A 299 13.20 -10.33 -45.59
CA PRO A 299 14.60 -9.94 -45.63
C PRO A 299 15.44 -10.53 -44.48
N GLU A 300 16.77 -10.52 -44.66
CA GLU A 300 17.72 -11.11 -43.71
C GLU A 300 17.60 -10.54 -42.29
N PHE A 301 17.56 -9.21 -42.14
CA PHE A 301 17.45 -8.56 -40.83
C PHE A 301 16.21 -9.01 -40.03
N LEU A 302 15.08 -9.27 -40.71
CA LEU A 302 13.86 -9.73 -40.04
C LEU A 302 14.00 -11.18 -39.59
N ARG A 303 14.64 -12.03 -40.42
CA ARG A 303 14.93 -13.42 -40.06
C ARG A 303 15.87 -13.50 -38.86
N GLU A 304 16.88 -12.64 -38.79
CA GLU A 304 17.76 -12.54 -37.62
C GLU A 304 16.98 -12.17 -36.34
N ASN A 305 16.16 -11.12 -36.40
CA ASN A 305 15.34 -10.70 -35.26
C ASN A 305 14.31 -11.77 -34.87
N PHE A 306 13.72 -12.46 -35.84
CA PHE A 306 12.84 -13.60 -35.60
C PHE A 306 13.57 -14.73 -34.88
N ASN A 307 14.74 -15.13 -35.35
CA ASN A 307 15.53 -16.20 -34.74
C ASN A 307 15.97 -15.82 -33.31
N ALA A 308 16.35 -14.56 -33.09
CA ALA A 308 16.67 -14.05 -31.76
C ALA A 308 15.47 -14.09 -30.81
N ALA A 309 14.29 -13.68 -31.27
CA ALA A 309 13.05 -13.76 -30.49
C ALA A 309 12.64 -15.22 -30.22
N LYS A 310 12.72 -16.10 -31.22
CA LYS A 310 12.40 -17.54 -31.10
C LYS A 310 13.32 -18.22 -30.09
N ALA A 311 14.64 -18.02 -30.19
CA ALA A 311 15.61 -18.59 -29.27
C ALA A 311 15.36 -18.15 -27.81
N LEU A 312 15.00 -16.88 -27.60
CA LEU A 312 14.62 -16.37 -26.28
C LEU A 312 13.35 -17.05 -25.75
N LEU A 313 12.30 -17.14 -26.58
CA LEU A 313 11.05 -17.79 -26.19
C LEU A 313 11.26 -19.26 -25.85
N GLU A 314 12.08 -19.99 -26.62
CA GLU A 314 12.46 -21.39 -26.35
C GLU A 314 13.27 -21.54 -25.04
N ARG A 315 14.09 -20.55 -24.70
CA ARG A 315 14.78 -20.50 -23.41
C ARG A 315 13.78 -20.30 -22.27
N VAL A 316 12.86 -19.35 -22.42
CA VAL A 316 11.84 -19.04 -21.42
C VAL A 316 10.90 -20.21 -21.20
N THR A 317 10.46 -20.92 -22.23
CA THR A 317 9.55 -22.08 -22.07
C THR A 317 10.18 -23.23 -21.27
N LYS A 318 11.51 -23.39 -21.34
CA LYS A 318 12.27 -24.41 -20.59
C LYS A 318 12.52 -24.06 -19.12
N LEU A 319 12.18 -22.85 -18.66
CA LEU A 319 12.37 -22.47 -17.26
C LEU A 319 11.58 -23.41 -16.33
N LYS A 320 12.14 -23.74 -15.16
CA LYS A 320 11.47 -24.65 -14.22
C LYS A 320 10.27 -23.94 -13.58
N LEU A 321 9.10 -24.57 -13.66
CA LEU A 321 7.91 -24.10 -12.96
C LEU A 321 8.01 -24.48 -11.47
N THR A 322 7.99 -23.48 -10.60
CA THR A 322 7.87 -23.68 -9.16
C THR A 322 6.41 -24.01 -8.81
N LYS A 323 6.20 -25.08 -8.04
CA LYS A 323 4.87 -25.42 -7.53
C LYS A 323 4.46 -24.36 -6.51
N ILE A 324 3.24 -23.84 -6.63
CA ILE A 324 2.70 -22.89 -5.66
C ILE A 324 2.56 -23.62 -4.32
N MET A 325 3.35 -23.22 -3.33
CA MET A 325 3.21 -23.68 -1.96
C MET A 325 2.56 -22.57 -1.13
N PRO A 326 1.60 -22.90 -0.25
CA PRO A 326 1.08 -21.92 0.68
C PRO A 326 2.23 -21.38 1.54
N PRO A 327 2.23 -20.07 1.87
CA PRO A 327 3.29 -19.49 2.68
C PRO A 327 3.38 -20.21 4.02
N GLU A 328 4.60 -20.55 4.43
CA GLU A 328 4.84 -21.17 5.73
C GLU A 328 4.37 -20.23 6.84
N LYS A 329 3.39 -20.67 7.63
CA LYS A 329 2.92 -19.92 8.78
C LYS A 329 3.94 -20.10 9.89
N LYS A 330 4.69 -19.04 10.20
CA LYS A 330 5.51 -19.02 11.41
C LYS A 330 4.62 -19.34 12.62
N PRO A 331 5.04 -20.25 13.53
CA PRO A 331 4.26 -20.58 14.70
C PRO A 331 4.03 -19.31 15.53
N LYS A 332 2.78 -19.06 15.94
CA LYS A 332 2.46 -17.92 16.78
C LYS A 332 3.17 -18.08 18.13
N ALA A 333 3.89 -17.06 18.57
CA ALA A 333 4.48 -17.05 19.90
C ALA A 333 3.38 -17.20 20.97
N LEU A 334 3.69 -17.90 22.06
CA LEU A 334 2.81 -17.99 23.21
C LEU A 334 2.55 -16.58 23.75
N ARG A 335 1.31 -16.32 24.19
CA ARG A 335 0.96 -15.05 24.80
C ARG A 335 1.75 -14.89 26.10
N LEU A 336 2.69 -13.96 26.12
CA LEU A 336 3.37 -13.58 27.36
C LEU A 336 2.38 -12.81 28.24
N LEU A 337 2.30 -13.20 29.51
CA LEU A 337 1.54 -12.48 30.53
C LEU A 337 2.52 -11.62 31.32
N GLU A 338 2.16 -10.36 31.55
CA GLU A 338 2.95 -9.50 32.41
C GLU A 338 2.77 -9.96 33.86
N PRO A 339 3.88 -10.24 34.59
CA PRO A 339 3.79 -10.61 35.98
C PRO A 339 3.26 -9.41 36.78
N ARG A 340 2.30 -9.68 37.67
CA ARG A 340 1.77 -8.64 38.57
C ARG A 340 2.73 -8.45 39.74
N ILE A 341 3.73 -7.60 39.55
CA ILE A 341 4.74 -7.26 40.57
C ILE A 341 4.33 -5.93 41.23
N GLU A 342 4.46 -5.84 42.56
CA GLU A 342 4.35 -4.59 43.30
C GLU A 342 5.75 -3.97 43.40
N VAL A 343 5.91 -2.70 43.03
CA VAL A 343 7.23 -2.02 43.01
C VAL A 343 7.87 -1.96 44.40
N VAL A 344 7.03 -1.84 45.44
CA VAL A 344 7.44 -1.88 46.85
C VAL A 344 6.76 -3.08 47.49
N TYR A 345 7.56 -4.06 47.86
CA TYR A 345 7.10 -5.28 48.52
C TYR A 345 7.22 -5.12 50.04
N ASP A 346 6.07 -5.09 50.73
CA ASP A 346 5.99 -5.14 52.19
C ASP A 346 5.60 -6.58 52.59
N ASP A 347 6.37 -7.23 53.48
CA ASP A 347 6.07 -8.60 53.97
C ASP A 347 4.68 -8.69 54.63
N LYS A 348 4.17 -7.54 55.12
CA LYS A 348 2.82 -7.42 55.64
C LYS A 348 1.84 -7.27 54.49
N ARG A 349 1.43 -8.41 53.92
CA ARG A 349 0.35 -8.49 52.91
C ARG A 349 -0.94 -7.86 53.45
N ARG A 350 -1.21 -6.60 53.09
CA ARG A 350 -2.53 -5.99 53.29
C ARG A 350 -3.37 -6.31 52.06
N PRO A 351 -4.57 -6.91 52.20
CA PRO A 351 -5.46 -7.08 51.07
C PRO A 351 -5.80 -5.71 50.47
N ARG A 352 -5.78 -5.59 49.14
CA ARG A 352 -6.20 -4.38 48.42
C ARG A 352 -7.72 -4.21 48.57
N LEU A 353 -8.11 -3.62 49.69
CA LEU A 353 -9.48 -3.23 50.00
C LEU A 353 -9.70 -1.78 49.56
N THR A 354 -10.95 -1.43 49.24
CA THR A 354 -11.35 -0.03 49.11
C THR A 354 -11.04 0.72 50.41
N LYS A 355 -10.70 2.01 50.34
CA LYS A 355 -10.33 2.83 51.52
C LYS A 355 -11.30 2.66 52.69
N GLU A 356 -12.60 2.70 52.41
CA GLU A 356 -13.67 2.51 53.40
C GLU A 356 -13.62 1.14 54.10
N LYS A 357 -13.34 0.06 53.36
CA LYS A 357 -13.24 -1.29 53.92
C LYS A 357 -11.96 -1.45 54.75
N GLU A 358 -10.87 -0.81 54.35
CA GLU A 358 -9.62 -0.80 55.12
C GLU A 358 -9.80 -0.05 56.45
N GLU A 359 -10.43 1.12 56.43
CA GLU A 359 -10.75 1.89 57.65
C GLU A 359 -11.67 1.10 58.58
N ARG A 360 -12.71 0.47 58.05
CA ARG A 360 -13.61 -0.39 58.83
C ARG A 360 -12.85 -1.53 59.50
N ALA A 361 -11.95 -2.21 58.79
CA ALA A 361 -11.14 -3.28 59.36
C ALA A 361 -10.20 -2.78 60.48
N LYS A 362 -9.58 -1.60 60.29
CA LYS A 362 -8.76 -0.94 61.32
C LYS A 362 -9.56 -0.62 62.57
N LEU A 363 -10.77 -0.06 62.41
CA LEU A 363 -11.67 0.27 63.52
C LEU A 363 -12.12 -0.98 64.28
N VAL A 364 -12.52 -2.03 63.56
CA VAL A 364 -12.91 -3.31 64.19
C VAL A 364 -11.75 -3.91 64.98
N HIS A 365 -10.53 -3.87 64.43
CA HIS A 365 -9.34 -4.33 65.15
C HIS A 365 -9.09 -3.50 66.42
N LYS A 366 -9.23 -2.17 66.34
CA LYS A 366 -9.08 -1.27 67.51
C LYS A 366 -10.12 -1.61 68.58
N ILE A 367 -11.40 -1.73 68.22
CA ILE A 367 -12.47 -2.12 69.14
C ILE A 367 -12.15 -3.46 69.82
N ARG A 368 -11.73 -4.48 69.06
CA ARG A 368 -11.37 -5.79 69.62
C ARG A 368 -10.18 -5.72 70.58
N ARG A 369 -9.20 -4.85 70.31
CA ARG A 369 -8.03 -4.67 71.18
C ARG A 369 -8.41 -3.97 72.48
N GLU A 370 -9.18 -2.88 72.40
CA GLU A 370 -9.63 -2.12 73.57
C GLU A 370 -10.56 -2.96 74.45
N THR A 371 -11.54 -3.64 73.86
CA THR A 371 -12.45 -4.54 74.60
C THR A 371 -11.70 -5.67 75.32
N LYS A 372 -10.71 -6.31 74.67
CA LYS A 372 -9.84 -7.29 75.33
C LYS A 372 -8.93 -6.69 76.41
N GLY A 373 -8.59 -5.41 76.31
CA GLY A 373 -7.87 -4.67 77.35
C GLY A 373 -8.77 -4.45 78.57
N ALA A 374 -9.91 -3.82 78.37
CA ALA A 374 -10.90 -3.54 79.42
C ALA A 374 -11.36 -4.81 80.16
N ILE A 375 -11.66 -5.89 79.43
CA ILE A 375 -12.02 -7.17 80.06
C ILE A 375 -10.90 -7.70 80.97
N ARG A 376 -9.63 -7.54 80.57
CA ARG A 376 -8.49 -7.98 81.39
C ARG A 376 -8.33 -7.13 82.64
N GLU A 377 -8.58 -5.83 82.57
CA GLU A 377 -8.56 -4.93 83.74
C GLU A 377 -9.71 -5.23 84.69
N ILE A 378 -10.94 -5.37 84.19
CA ILE A 378 -12.09 -5.76 85.01
C ILE A 378 -11.82 -7.07 85.75
N ARG A 379 -11.20 -8.06 85.09
CA ARG A 379 -10.84 -9.32 85.75
C ARG A 379 -9.84 -9.10 86.89
N ARG A 380 -8.78 -8.31 86.67
CA ARG A 380 -7.81 -7.97 87.73
C ARG A 380 -8.46 -7.22 88.89
N ASP A 381 -9.36 -6.30 88.61
CA ASP A 381 -10.09 -5.55 89.64
C ASP A 381 -11.01 -6.46 90.44
N THR A 382 -11.71 -7.40 89.78
CA THR A 382 -12.54 -8.38 90.47
C THR A 382 -11.71 -9.31 91.37
N GLU A 383 -10.55 -9.77 90.91
CA GLU A 383 -9.61 -10.56 91.72
C GLU A 383 -9.11 -9.76 92.92
N PHE A 384 -8.79 -8.48 92.73
CA PHE A 384 -8.36 -7.58 93.80
C PHE A 384 -9.46 -7.37 94.85
N LEU A 385 -10.69 -7.07 94.43
CA LEU A 385 -11.83 -6.90 95.33
C LEU A 385 -12.16 -8.19 96.08
N GLN A 386 -12.04 -9.35 95.44
CA GLN A 386 -12.22 -10.65 96.09
C GLN A 386 -11.17 -10.87 97.19
N LYS A 387 -9.90 -10.57 96.95
CA LYS A 387 -8.84 -10.64 97.98
C LYS A 387 -9.13 -9.70 99.14
N MET A 388 -9.51 -8.45 98.87
CA MET A 388 -9.87 -7.49 99.94
C MET A 388 -11.05 -7.98 100.79
N ARG A 389 -12.11 -8.52 100.15
CA ARG A 389 -13.27 -9.07 100.86
C ARG A 389 -12.89 -10.28 101.71
N LEU A 390 -12.06 -11.18 101.19
CA LEU A 390 -11.54 -12.33 101.92
C LEU A 390 -10.73 -11.89 103.14
N ASP A 391 -9.82 -10.93 102.98
CA ASP A 391 -9.01 -10.39 104.09
C ASP A 391 -9.88 -9.73 105.17
N GLN A 392 -10.93 -9.00 104.77
CA GLN A 392 -11.91 -8.43 105.71
C GLN A 392 -12.67 -9.52 106.48
N GLN A 393 -13.09 -10.59 105.79
CA GLN A 393 -13.80 -11.72 106.42
C GLN A 393 -12.89 -12.50 107.38
N ILE A 394 -11.63 -12.75 107.00
CA ILE A 394 -10.66 -13.41 107.88
C ILE A 394 -10.44 -12.57 109.16
N LYS A 395 -10.31 -11.24 109.02
CA LYS A 395 -10.17 -10.33 110.18
C LYS A 395 -11.40 -10.38 111.09
N SER A 396 -12.61 -10.31 110.54
CA SER A 396 -13.84 -10.36 111.34
C SER A 396 -14.04 -11.72 112.02
N ASP A 397 -13.69 -12.82 111.35
CA ASP A 397 -13.71 -14.17 111.92
C ASP A 397 -12.67 -14.34 113.04
N MET A 398 -11.48 -13.78 112.88
CA MET A 398 -10.44 -13.75 113.92
C MET A 398 -10.91 -12.97 115.15
N GLU A 399 -11.47 -11.77 114.97
CA GLU A 399 -12.05 -10.98 116.07
C GLU A 399 -13.18 -11.72 116.78
N ARG A 400 -14.07 -12.38 116.03
CA ARG A 400 -15.14 -13.20 116.58
C ARG A 400 -14.57 -14.37 117.38
N LYS A 401 -13.56 -15.07 116.85
CA LYS A 401 -12.92 -16.21 117.52
C LYS A 401 -12.24 -15.80 118.83
N GLU A 402 -11.57 -14.65 118.86
CA GLU A 402 -10.98 -14.09 120.08
C GLU A 402 -12.05 -13.74 121.12
N LYS A 403 -13.15 -13.10 120.71
CA LYS A 403 -14.29 -12.80 121.59
C LYS A 403 -14.90 -14.07 122.18
N VAL A 404 -15.15 -15.08 121.35
CA VAL A 404 -15.69 -16.38 121.80
C VAL A 404 -14.71 -17.05 122.77
N LYS A 405 -13.40 -17.02 122.49
CA LYS A 405 -12.39 -17.58 123.39
C LYS A 405 -12.37 -16.89 124.75
N ARG A 406 -12.53 -15.57 124.82
CA ARG A 406 -12.68 -14.83 126.08
C ARG A 406 -13.92 -15.27 126.85
N ILE A 407 -15.07 -15.37 126.19
CA ILE A 407 -16.32 -15.83 126.82
C ILE A 407 -16.17 -17.25 127.40
N TYR A 408 -15.56 -18.18 126.66
CA TYR A 408 -15.30 -19.54 127.17
C TYR A 408 -14.30 -19.55 128.34
N GLN A 409 -13.30 -18.67 128.31
CA GLN A 409 -12.35 -18.53 129.42
C GLN A 409 -13.05 -17.99 130.68
N GLU A 410 -13.90 -16.98 130.54
CA GLU A 410 -14.75 -16.47 131.63
C GLU A 410 -15.68 -17.56 132.18
N ALA A 411 -16.35 -18.31 131.30
CA ALA A 411 -17.20 -19.44 131.72
C ALA A 411 -16.40 -20.54 132.44
N SER A 412 -15.16 -20.82 132.00
CA SER A 412 -14.28 -21.77 132.68
C SER A 412 -13.84 -21.29 134.06
N ILE A 413 -13.64 -19.99 134.26
CA ILE A 413 -13.35 -19.40 135.58
C ILE A 413 -14.57 -19.57 136.49
N GLN A 414 -15.78 -19.26 136.00
CA GLN A 414 -17.03 -19.47 136.75
C GLN A 414 -17.22 -20.93 137.16
N GLN A 415 -16.95 -21.89 136.27
CA GLN A 415 -17.00 -23.32 136.59
C GLN A 415 -15.98 -23.69 137.69
N GLY A 416 -14.79 -23.07 137.67
CA GLY A 416 -13.77 -23.21 138.71
C GLY A 416 -14.27 -22.73 140.07
N GLU A 417 -14.86 -21.54 140.13
CA GLU A 417 -15.49 -20.97 141.34
C GLU A 417 -16.62 -21.89 141.87
N LEU A 418 -17.44 -22.43 140.98
CA LEU A 418 -18.53 -23.35 141.32
C LEU A 418 -18.00 -24.66 141.95
N ASN A 419 -16.93 -25.22 141.37
CA ASN A 419 -16.26 -26.40 141.92
C ASN A 419 -15.61 -26.13 143.29
N GLU A 420 -15.06 -24.94 143.50
CA GLU A 420 -14.55 -24.53 144.82
C GLU A 420 -15.69 -24.43 145.85
N LEU A 421 -16.83 -23.83 145.48
CA LEU A 421 -18.02 -23.79 146.33
C LEU A 421 -18.53 -25.20 146.67
N ASP A 422 -18.53 -26.12 145.72
CA ASP A 422 -18.92 -27.52 145.96
C ASP A 422 -17.94 -28.27 146.88
N ARG A 423 -16.63 -28.00 146.76
CA ARG A 423 -15.62 -28.51 147.71
C ARG A 423 -15.84 -27.97 149.12
N ILE A 424 -16.16 -26.67 149.27
CA ILE A 424 -16.50 -26.05 150.55
C ILE A 424 -17.77 -26.69 151.14
N LYS A 425 -18.81 -26.91 150.33
CA LYS A 425 -20.04 -27.61 150.76
C LYS A 425 -19.77 -29.04 151.23
N LYS A 426 -18.93 -29.81 150.52
CA LYS A 426 -18.55 -31.17 150.94
C LYS A 426 -17.77 -31.19 152.26
N LYS A 427 -16.89 -30.20 152.51
CA LYS A 427 -16.18 -30.06 153.80
C LYS A 427 -17.09 -29.70 154.98
N LYS A 428 -18.24 -29.05 154.76
CA LYS A 428 -19.22 -28.72 155.82
C LYS A 428 -20.15 -29.88 156.22
N LYS A 429 -20.01 -31.06 155.61
CA LYS A 429 -20.89 -32.22 155.82
C LYS A 429 -20.30 -33.33 156.70
N PHE A 430 -19.19 -33.06 157.40
CA PHE A 430 -18.61 -33.90 158.44
C PHE A 430 -18.56 -33.16 159.77
#